data_AF-A0A443YNQ5-F1
#
_entry.id   AF-A0A443YNQ5-F1
#
_cell.length_a   1.000
_cell.length_b   1.000
_cell.length_c   1.000
_cell.angle_alpha   90.00
_cell.angle_beta   90.00
_cell.angle_gamma   90.00
#
_symmetry.space_group_name_H-M   'P 1'
#
loop_
_entity.id
_entity.type
_entity.pdbx_description
1 polymer ?
#
loop_
_entity_poly.entity_id
_entity_poly.type
_entity_poly.pdbx_seq_one_letter_code
_entity_poly.pdbx_strand_id
1 'polypeptide(L)'
;MPIFFTGFLDFLDSPQWRAWPFNSGYGEHVLPAIARLAFITLIMGVILLFLRLLFGPGGPLRDKELEEEARQETQRERAETEALFARGELTELEYKTRMKSLKD
;
A
#
# COMPACT_ATOMS: atom_id res chain seq x y z
N MET A 1 -30.95 3.64 20.13
CA MET A 1 -29.64 4.02 19.55
C MET A 1 -28.81 4.65 20.66
N PRO A 2 -27.56 4.21 20.89
CA PRO A 2 -26.76 4.69 22.01
C PRO A 2 -26.44 6.19 21.85
N ILE A 3 -26.60 6.95 22.93
CA ILE A 3 -26.45 8.42 23.00
C ILE A 3 -25.12 8.92 22.40
N PHE A 4 -24.06 8.11 22.50
CA PHE A 4 -22.76 8.38 21.89
C PHE A 4 -22.80 8.47 20.36
N PHE A 5 -23.61 7.64 19.70
CA PHE A 5 -23.76 7.69 18.25
C PHE A 5 -24.52 8.95 17.82
N THR A 6 -25.54 9.36 18.57
CA THR A 6 -26.29 10.59 18.26
C THR A 6 -25.41 11.83 18.40
N GLY A 7 -24.68 11.98 19.50
CA GLY A 7 -23.77 13.13 19.69
C GLY A 7 -22.59 13.16 18.70
N PHE A 8 -22.13 12.00 18.25
CA PHE A 8 -21.12 11.92 17.18
C PHE A 8 -21.67 12.37 15.83
N LEU A 9 -22.89 11.96 15.47
CA LEU A 9 -23.52 12.39 14.22
C LEU A 9 -23.81 13.90 14.23
N ASP A 10 -24.28 14.45 15.35
CA ASP A 10 -24.48 15.89 15.52
C ASP A 10 -23.16 16.68 15.40
N PHE A 11 -22.05 16.12 15.89
CA PHE A 11 -20.71 16.70 15.71
C PHE A 11 -20.30 16.72 14.23
N LEU A 12 -20.53 15.63 13.48
CA LEU A 12 -20.24 15.57 12.05
C LEU A 12 -21.08 16.57 11.24
N ASP A 13 -22.30 16.84 11.68
CA ASP A 13 -23.19 17.81 11.07
C ASP A 13 -22.89 19.27 11.47
N SER A 14 -21.91 19.52 12.34
CA SER A 14 -21.52 20.88 12.72
C SER A 14 -20.97 21.68 11.51
N PRO A 15 -21.23 23.00 11.43
CA PRO A 15 -20.73 23.84 10.34
C PRO A 15 -19.21 23.79 10.16
N GLN A 16 -18.46 23.63 11.26
CA GLN A 16 -17.01 23.51 11.26
C GLN A 16 -16.55 22.23 10.56
N TRP A 17 -17.26 21.12 10.75
CA TRP A 17 -16.91 19.84 10.16
C TRP A 17 -17.32 19.74 8.69
N ARG A 18 -18.46 20.34 8.32
CA ARG A 18 -18.84 20.51 6.90
C ARG A 18 -17.85 21.36 6.10
N ALA A 19 -17.12 22.24 6.78
CA ALA A 19 -16.10 23.09 6.19
C ALA A 19 -14.72 22.42 6.09
N TRP A 20 -14.55 21.24 6.67
CA TRP A 20 -13.30 20.50 6.61
C TRP A 20 -13.15 19.79 5.24
N PRO A 21 -11.93 19.68 4.66
CA PRO A 21 -10.69 20.35 5.05
C PRO A 21 -10.52 21.77 4.44
N PHE A 22 -11.30 22.15 3.42
CA PHE A 22 -11.14 23.43 2.69
C PHE A 22 -12.46 24.04 2.18
N ASN A 23 -13.58 23.83 2.86
CA ASN A 23 -14.91 24.23 2.39
C ASN A 23 -15.50 25.40 3.22
N SER A 24 -14.97 26.62 3.06
CA SER A 24 -15.57 27.81 3.65
C SER A 24 -16.39 28.59 2.61
N GLY A 25 -17.59 28.09 2.28
CA GLY A 25 -18.62 28.87 1.58
C GLY A 25 -18.49 28.94 0.05
N TYR A 26 -19.64 28.79 -0.59
CA TYR A 26 -19.97 29.01 -1.99
C TYR A 26 -19.04 29.97 -2.76
N GLY A 27 -18.36 29.46 -3.79
CA GLY A 27 -17.66 30.27 -4.79
C GLY A 27 -16.91 29.38 -5.78
N GLU A 28 -17.00 29.71 -7.08
CA GLU A 28 -16.30 29.05 -8.19
C GLU A 28 -14.77 29.12 -8.01
N HIS A 29 -14.20 28.22 -7.22
CA HIS A 29 -12.78 28.26 -6.92
C HIS A 29 -12.17 26.87 -7.16
N VAL A 30 -11.58 26.73 -8.35
CA VAL A 30 -10.79 25.57 -8.79
C VAL A 30 -9.65 25.27 -7.82
N LEU A 31 -9.09 26.32 -7.18
CA LEU A 31 -7.93 26.21 -6.29
C LEU A 31 -8.22 25.40 -4.99
N PRO A 32 -9.28 25.69 -4.21
CA PRO A 32 -9.73 24.84 -3.10
C PRO A 32 -10.01 23.39 -3.50
N ALA A 33 -10.57 23.16 -4.69
CA ALA A 33 -10.84 21.81 -5.19
C ALA A 33 -9.52 21.03 -5.44
N ILE A 34 -8.53 21.66 -6.06
CA ILE A 34 -7.20 21.08 -6.26
C ILE A 34 -6.51 20.84 -4.91
N ALA A 35 -6.57 21.80 -3.98
CA ALA A 35 -5.99 21.65 -2.65
C ALA A 35 -6.61 20.47 -1.88
N ARG A 36 -7.93 20.27 -2.01
CA ARG A 36 -8.63 19.11 -1.44
C ARG A 36 -8.13 17.80 -2.04
N LEU A 37 -8.02 17.72 -3.37
CA LEU A 37 -7.51 16.52 -4.04
C LEU A 37 -6.06 16.23 -3.63
N ALA A 38 -5.19 17.25 -3.61
CA ALA A 38 -3.81 17.11 -3.19
C ALA A 38 -3.70 16.62 -1.73
N PHE A 39 -4.54 17.17 -0.84
CA PHE A 39 -4.59 16.76 0.57
C PHE A 39 -5.07 15.32 0.75
N ILE A 40 -6.11 14.91 0.01
CA ILE A 40 -6.58 13.52 0.01
C ILE A 40 -5.49 12.58 -0.48
N THR A 41 -4.84 12.91 -1.60
CA THR A 41 -3.73 12.11 -2.15
C THR A 41 -2.57 12.03 -1.17
N LEU A 42 -2.24 13.13 -0.48
CA LEU A 42 -1.20 13.15 0.55
C LEU A 42 -1.53 12.22 1.71
N ILE A 43 -2.75 12.33 2.27
CA ILE A 43 -3.19 11.45 3.35
C ILE A 43 -3.18 9.99 2.89
N MET A 44 -3.70 9.71 1.69
CA MET A 44 -3.69 8.37 1.12
C MET A 44 -2.26 7.82 1.01
N GLY A 45 -1.32 8.63 0.51
CA GLY A 45 0.09 8.27 0.42
C GLY A 45 0.71 7.99 1.79
N VAL A 46 0.39 8.78 2.81
CA VAL A 46 0.83 8.55 4.19
C VAL A 46 0.25 7.24 4.75
N ILE A 47 -1.04 6.97 4.52
CA ILE A 47 -1.67 5.71 4.94
C ILE A 47 -1.00 4.53 4.25
N LEU A 48 -0.81 4.58 2.94
CA LEU A 48 -0.14 3.53 2.18
C LEU A 48 1.30 3.31 2.65
N LEU A 49 2.05 4.38 2.94
CA LEU A 49 3.40 4.28 3.48
C LEU A 49 3.38 3.63 4.87
N PHE A 50 2.45 4.04 5.74
CA PHE A 50 2.32 3.47 7.07
C PHE A 50 1.98 1.98 7.01
N LEU A 51 1.03 1.59 6.17
CA LEU A 51 0.70 0.18 5.93
C LEU A 51 1.89 -0.57 5.32
N ARG A 52 2.63 0.05 4.40
CA ARG A 52 3.83 -0.55 3.79
C ARG A 52 4.96 -0.75 4.79
N LEU A 53 5.10 0.12 5.78
CA LEU A 53 6.08 -0.02 6.87
C LEU A 53 5.64 -1.06 7.89
N LEU A 54 4.33 -1.12 8.18
CA LEU A 54 3.78 -1.97 9.23
C LEU A 54 3.57 -3.42 8.78
N PHE A 55 3.13 -3.61 7.54
CA PHE A 55 2.74 -4.90 6.95
C PHE A 55 3.54 -5.28 5.70
N GLY A 56 4.38 -4.38 5.16
CA GLY A 56 5.26 -4.73 4.05
C GLY A 56 6.44 -5.64 4.48
N PRO A 57 7.33 -6.04 3.57
CA PRO A 57 8.49 -6.87 3.89
C PRO A 57 9.32 -6.25 5.04
N GLY A 58 9.51 -7.03 6.11
CA GLY A 58 10.18 -6.59 7.33
C GLY A 58 9.32 -5.77 8.31
N GLY A 59 8.02 -5.63 8.05
CA GLY A 59 7.09 -4.92 8.93
C GLY A 59 6.77 -5.72 10.21
N PRO A 60 6.65 -5.07 11.38
CA PRO A 60 6.54 -5.76 12.67
C PRO A 60 5.18 -6.43 12.90
N LEU A 61 4.14 -6.08 12.12
CA LEU A 61 2.81 -6.71 12.21
C LEU A 61 2.54 -7.68 11.05
N ARG A 62 3.55 -8.01 10.25
CA ARG A 62 3.41 -9.02 9.19
C ARG A 62 3.48 -10.42 9.82
N ASP A 63 2.44 -11.22 9.60
CA ASP A 63 2.40 -12.59 10.09
C ASP A 63 3.54 -13.42 9.49
N LYS A 64 4.21 -14.20 10.34
CA LYS A 64 5.37 -15.01 9.96
C LYS A 64 5.02 -16.09 8.93
N GLU A 65 3.78 -16.58 8.95
CA GLU A 65 3.30 -17.57 7.98
C GLU A 65 3.30 -17.01 6.54
N LEU A 66 2.91 -15.75 6.36
CA LEU A 66 2.96 -15.05 5.06
C LEU A 66 4.41 -14.76 4.62
N GLU A 67 5.34 -14.60 5.56
CA GLU A 67 6.78 -14.52 5.24
C GLU A 67 7.35 -15.84 4.77
N GLU A 68 6.95 -16.92 5.41
CA GLU A 68 7.40 -18.26 5.08
C GLU A 68 6.88 -18.71 3.71
N GLU A 69 5.63 -18.42 3.37
CA GLU A 69 5.06 -18.73 2.05
C GLU A 69 5.78 -17.96 0.93
N ALA A 70 6.00 -16.65 1.09
CA ALA A 70 6.73 -15.83 0.12
C ALA A 70 8.18 -16.31 -0.05
N ARG A 71 8.85 -16.69 1.05
CA ARG A 71 10.22 -17.26 0.99
C ARG A 71 10.22 -18.62 0.28
N GLN A 72 9.23 -19.46 0.53
CA GLN A 72 9.10 -20.76 -0.13
C GLN A 72 8.86 -20.60 -1.62
N GLU A 73 8.03 -19.65 -2.04
CA GLU A 73 7.77 -19.36 -3.46
C GLU A 73 9.04 -18.87 -4.17
N THR A 74 9.76 -17.91 -3.58
CA THR A 74 11.06 -17.47 -4.11
C THR A 74 12.08 -18.61 -4.19
N GLN A 75 12.10 -19.51 -3.20
CA GLN A 75 13.00 -20.67 -3.22
C GLN A 75 12.62 -21.69 -4.30
N ARG A 76 11.31 -21.91 -4.53
CA ARG A 76 10.82 -22.78 -5.61
C ARG A 76 11.20 -22.24 -6.97
N GLU A 77 10.96 -20.95 -7.23
CA GLU A 77 11.32 -20.32 -8.51
C GLU A 77 12.83 -20.37 -8.79
N ARG A 78 13.66 -20.21 -7.74
CA ARG A 78 15.12 -20.39 -7.86
C ARG A 78 15.49 -21.83 -8.19
N ALA A 79 14.92 -22.81 -7.48
CA ALA A 79 15.18 -24.23 -7.70
C ALA A 79 14.72 -24.69 -9.10
N GLU A 80 13.59 -24.18 -9.59
CA GLU A 80 13.12 -24.43 -10.95
C GLU A 80 14.06 -23.82 -11.99
N THR A 81 14.53 -22.59 -11.77
CA THR A 81 15.48 -21.93 -12.66
C THR A 81 16.82 -22.66 -12.72
N GLU A 82 17.30 -23.16 -11.57
CA GLU A 82 18.50 -24.00 -11.48
C GLU A 82 18.31 -25.35 -12.18
N ALA A 83 17.15 -25.99 -12.03
CA ALA A 83 16.83 -27.26 -12.69
C ALA A 83 16.76 -27.10 -14.22
N LEU A 84 16.18 -26.01 -14.71
CA LEU A 84 16.13 -25.69 -16.14
C LEU A 84 17.52 -25.42 -16.72
N PHE A 85 18.38 -24.73 -15.97
CA PHE A 85 19.78 -24.53 -16.34
C PHE A 85 20.56 -25.85 -16.36
N ALA A 86 20.37 -26.71 -15.34
CA ALA A 86 21.01 -28.02 -15.27
C ALA A 86 20.56 -28.98 -16.39
N ARG A 87 19.32 -28.83 -16.89
CA ARG A 87 18.80 -29.56 -18.07
C ARG A 87 19.35 -29.01 -19.39
N GLY A 88 20.06 -27.88 -19.38
CA GLY A 88 20.57 -27.22 -20.58
C GLY A 88 19.48 -26.52 -21.40
N GLU A 89 18.27 -26.37 -20.85
CA GLU A 89 17.14 -25.69 -21.49
C GLU A 89 17.22 -24.16 -21.34
N LEU A 90 18.13 -23.67 -20.50
CA LEU A 90 18.34 -22.26 -20.22
C LEU A 90 19.77 -21.83 -20.58
N THR A 91 19.89 -20.76 -21.35
CA THR A 91 21.19 -20.19 -21.70
C THR A 91 21.82 -19.51 -20.49
N GLU A 92 23.16 -19.47 -20.39
CA GLU A 92 23.86 -18.87 -19.24
C GLU A 92 23.47 -17.40 -18.98
N LEU A 93 23.17 -16.65 -20.05
CA LEU A 93 22.67 -15.27 -19.98
C LEU A 93 21.25 -15.17 -19.40
N GLU A 94 20.36 -16.08 -19.78
CA GLU A 94 18.98 -16.11 -19.29
C GLU A 94 18.95 -16.54 -17.82
N TYR A 95 19.83 -17.46 -17.44
CA TYR A 95 19.97 -17.93 -16.06
C TYR A 95 20.43 -16.79 -15.16
N LYS A 96 21.49 -16.07 -15.55
CA LYS A 96 21.98 -14.90 -14.81
C LYS A 96 20.93 -13.80 -14.70
N THR A 97 20.11 -13.59 -15.74
CA THR A 97 19.07 -12.56 -15.73
C THR A 97 17.92 -12.92 -14.78
N ARG A 98 17.41 -14.16 -14.85
CA ARG A 98 16.35 -14.65 -13.93
C ARG A 98 16.82 -14.73 -12.48
N MET A 99 18.06 -15.19 -12.26
CA MET A 99 18.61 -15.25 -10.91
C MET A 99 18.83 -13.86 -10.31
N LYS A 100 19.09 -12.85 -11.16
CA LYS A 100 19.19 -11.45 -10.72
C LYS A 100 17.83 -10.88 -10.32
N SER A 101 16.76 -11.15 -11.07
CA SER A 101 15.42 -10.68 -10.71
C SER A 101 14.85 -11.32 -9.45
N LEU A 102 15.31 -12.53 -9.10
CA LEU A 102 14.91 -13.24 -7.87
C LEU A 102 15.66 -12.75 -6.61
N LYS A 103 16.60 -11.81 -6.75
CA LYS A 103 17.47 -11.33 -5.66
C LYS A 103 17.00 -9.97 -5.07
N ASP A 104 16.07 -9.30 -5.74
CA ASP A 104 15.44 -8.04 -5.34
C ASP A 104 14.07 -8.29 -4.70
#